data_AF-A0AAW1YHE4-F1
#
_entry.id   AF-A0AAW1YHE4-F1
#
_cell.length_a   1.000
_cell.length_b   1.000
_cell.length_c   1.000
_cell.angle_alpha   90.00
_cell.angle_beta   90.00
_cell.angle_gamma   90.00
#
_symmetry.space_group_name_H-M   'P 1'
#
loop_
_entity.id
_entity.type
_entity.pdbx_description
1 polymer ?
#
loop_
_entity_poly.entity_id
_entity_poly.type
_entity_poly.pdbx_seq_one_letter_code
_entity_poly.pdbx_strand_id
1 'polypeptide(L)'
;MQEGDVLFGSGSEVNLDLTHNSWNDKYRPRKPKYYNRFHTGYEWNKYNQTHYDHDNPPPKVVLGYKFNIFYPDLIDRTTTPNYTIDKDEHVDNTSNETCIIRFHGGPPYEDIAFRIVNREWERSHKKGFKCTFERGILHLYFNFKRYRYRR
;
A
#
# COMPACT_ATOMS: atom_id res chain seq x y z
N MET A 1 -20.64 -36.52 -63.77
CA MET A 1 -21.18 -35.58 -62.78
C MET A 1 -20.09 -35.39 -61.75
N GLN A 2 -19.63 -34.15 -61.65
CA GLN A 2 -18.53 -33.70 -60.80
C GLN A 2 -19.13 -33.19 -59.49
N GLU A 3 -18.27 -33.06 -58.45
CA GLU A 3 -18.52 -32.47 -57.11
C GLU A 3 -19.13 -33.45 -56.10
N GLY A 4 -18.46 -33.90 -55.01
CA GLY A 4 -17.23 -33.46 -54.37
C GLY A 4 -17.55 -32.80 -53.04
N ASP A 5 -17.85 -33.58 -51.99
CA ASP A 5 -17.99 -33.06 -50.64
C ASP A 5 -16.62 -32.54 -50.15
N VAL A 6 -16.50 -31.22 -50.05
CA VAL A 6 -15.27 -30.57 -49.57
C VAL A 6 -15.33 -30.53 -48.04
N LEU A 7 -14.42 -31.25 -47.40
CA LEU A 7 -14.23 -31.24 -45.95
C LEU A 7 -13.98 -29.78 -45.49
N PHE A 8 -14.80 -29.26 -44.58
CA PHE A 8 -14.56 -27.96 -43.95
C PHE A 8 -13.21 -28.03 -43.20
N GLY A 9 -12.16 -27.52 -43.83
CA GLY A 9 -10.81 -27.51 -43.28
C GLY A 9 -10.68 -26.51 -42.12
N SER A 10 -9.65 -26.73 -41.28
CA SER A 10 -9.27 -25.92 -40.11
C SER A 10 -8.88 -24.45 -40.41
N GLY A 11 -9.14 -23.97 -41.63
CA GLY A 11 -8.94 -22.58 -42.06
C GLY A 11 -10.25 -21.79 -42.21
N SER A 12 -11.39 -22.37 -41.82
CA SER A 12 -12.70 -21.71 -41.78
C SER A 12 -12.97 -20.95 -40.48
N GLU A 13 -12.05 -21.03 -39.51
CA GLU A 13 -12.09 -20.22 -38.30
C GLU A 13 -11.74 -18.77 -38.65
N VAL A 14 -12.76 -17.92 -38.71
CA VAL A 14 -12.59 -16.47 -38.69
C VAL A 14 -12.00 -16.09 -37.34
N ASN A 15 -10.82 -15.45 -37.36
CA ASN A 15 -10.27 -14.84 -36.16
C ASN A 15 -11.24 -13.73 -35.74
N LEU A 16 -12.01 -13.97 -34.68
CA LEU A 16 -12.73 -12.90 -34.00
C LEU A 16 -11.65 -12.03 -33.38
N ASP A 17 -11.18 -11.03 -34.14
CA ASP A 17 -10.28 -9.97 -33.69
C ASP A 17 -10.73 -9.58 -32.31
N LEU A 18 -9.92 -10.04 -31.33
CA LEU A 18 -10.20 -10.08 -29.90
C LEU A 18 -11.22 -9.03 -29.53
N THR A 19 -12.51 -9.39 -29.57
CA THR A 19 -13.54 -8.64 -28.86
C THR A 19 -12.98 -8.61 -27.46
N HIS A 20 -12.50 -7.43 -27.04
CA HIS A 20 -11.79 -7.21 -25.80
C HIS A 20 -12.72 -7.69 -24.69
N ASN A 21 -12.62 -8.98 -24.37
CA ASN A 21 -13.51 -9.67 -23.48
C ASN A 21 -13.09 -9.17 -22.11
N SER A 22 -13.70 -8.06 -21.69
CA SER A 22 -13.57 -7.46 -20.36
C SER A 22 -13.68 -8.50 -19.23
N TRP A 23 -14.37 -9.61 -19.50
CA TRP A 23 -14.51 -10.80 -18.67
C TRP A 23 -13.20 -11.54 -18.37
N ASN A 24 -12.27 -11.64 -19.33
CA ASN A 24 -11.01 -12.38 -19.17
C ASN A 24 -10.06 -11.70 -18.18
N ASP A 25 -10.26 -10.40 -17.99
CA ASP A 25 -9.44 -9.57 -17.12
C ASP A 25 -9.98 -9.51 -15.69
N LYS A 26 -11.24 -9.92 -15.47
CA LYS A 26 -11.94 -9.84 -14.17
C LYS A 26 -11.33 -10.69 -13.06
N TYR A 27 -10.59 -11.75 -13.41
CA TYR A 27 -10.05 -12.73 -12.45
C TYR A 27 -8.53 -12.83 -12.45
N ARG A 28 -7.82 -11.94 -13.16
CA ARG A 28 -6.35 -11.93 -13.13
C ARG A 28 -5.88 -11.31 -11.81
N PRO A 29 -4.95 -11.95 -11.06
CA PRO A 29 -4.28 -11.31 -9.94
C PRO A 29 -3.63 -9.99 -10.38
N ARG A 30 -3.86 -8.93 -9.61
CA ARG A 30 -3.36 -7.58 -9.93
C ARG A 30 -2.79 -6.91 -8.70
N LYS A 31 -1.75 -6.09 -8.90
CA LYS A 31 -1.26 -5.21 -7.85
C LYS A 31 -2.22 -4.01 -7.70
N PRO A 32 -2.70 -3.71 -6.49
CA PRO A 32 -3.53 -2.54 -6.25
C PRO A 32 -2.74 -1.26 -6.55
N LYS A 33 -3.46 -0.23 -7.01
CA LYS A 33 -2.87 1.11 -7.10
C LYS A 33 -2.75 1.69 -5.70
N TYR A 34 -1.79 2.58 -5.49
CA TYR A 34 -1.64 3.27 -4.21
C TYR A 34 -1.12 4.70 -4.40
N TYR A 35 -1.43 5.55 -3.44
CA TYR A 35 -0.91 6.92 -3.34
C TYR A 35 -0.44 7.17 -1.91
N ASN A 36 0.81 6.79 -1.66
CA ASN A 36 1.43 6.83 -0.35
C ASN A 36 2.21 8.14 -0.17
N ARG A 37 2.10 8.73 1.01
CA ARG A 37 2.87 9.92 1.42
C ARG A 37 3.45 9.71 2.80
N PHE A 38 4.70 10.11 3.00
CA PHE A 38 5.30 10.19 4.33
C PHE A 38 5.41 11.66 4.74
N HIS A 39 5.15 11.95 6.00
CA HIS A 39 5.27 13.30 6.56
C HIS A 39 6.63 13.42 7.23
N THR A 40 7.44 14.39 6.79
CA THR A 40 8.72 14.72 7.42
C THR A 40 8.62 16.02 8.18
N GLY A 41 9.45 16.17 9.22
CA GLY A 41 9.57 17.41 9.94
C GLY A 41 10.75 17.41 10.89
N TYR A 42 10.84 18.49 11.67
CA TYR A 42 11.93 18.70 12.61
C TYR A 42 11.51 18.24 14.01
N GLU A 43 12.43 17.58 14.70
CA GLU A 43 12.27 17.17 16.09
C GLU A 43 13.16 18.04 16.98
N TRP A 44 12.59 19.06 17.63
CA TRP A 44 13.32 19.96 18.53
C TRP A 44 13.45 19.36 19.93
N ASN A 45 14.25 18.30 20.06
CA ASN A 45 14.63 17.75 21.37
C ASN A 45 15.71 18.63 22.06
N LYS A 46 16.01 18.37 23.34
CA LYS A 46 16.97 19.19 24.11
C LYS A 46 18.35 19.26 23.46
N TYR A 47 18.81 18.18 22.83
CA TYR A 47 20.08 18.12 22.11
C TYR A 47 20.02 18.96 20.82
N ASN A 48 18.97 18.83 20.04
CA ASN A 48 18.82 19.59 18.81
C ASN A 48 18.69 21.10 19.09
N GLN A 49 18.05 21.48 20.19
CA GLN A 49 17.97 22.88 20.63
C GLN A 49 19.33 23.50 20.98
N THR A 50 20.36 22.71 21.31
CA THR A 50 21.71 23.23 21.61
C THR A 50 22.64 23.25 20.40
N HIS A 51 22.28 22.56 19.31
CA HIS A 51 23.15 22.38 18.15
C HIS A 51 22.58 22.95 16.84
N TYR A 52 21.30 23.26 16.80
CA TYR A 52 20.59 23.76 15.63
C TYR A 52 19.76 24.99 16.00
N ASP A 53 19.50 25.83 15.00
CA ASP A 53 18.71 27.05 15.12
C ASP A 53 17.69 27.15 13.96
N HIS A 54 16.95 28.25 13.89
CA HIS A 54 15.92 28.42 12.88
C HIS A 54 16.47 28.52 11.44
N ASP A 55 17.71 29.01 11.28
CA ASP A 55 18.36 29.17 9.99
C ASP A 55 19.09 27.89 9.55
N ASN A 56 19.53 27.10 10.53
CA ASN A 56 20.20 25.81 10.39
C ASN A 56 19.44 24.74 11.18
N PRO A 57 18.24 24.32 10.70
CA PRO A 57 17.41 23.38 11.43
C PRO A 57 18.02 21.97 11.44
N PRO A 58 17.64 21.11 12.41
CA PRO A 58 18.11 19.73 12.46
C PRO A 58 17.71 18.94 11.21
N PRO A 59 18.36 17.79 10.94
CA PRO A 59 17.92 16.89 9.88
C PRO A 59 16.45 16.50 10.03
N LYS A 60 15.72 16.46 8.91
CA LYS A 60 14.30 16.06 8.91
C LYS A 60 14.17 14.59 9.26
N VAL A 61 13.24 14.28 10.16
CA VAL A 61 12.85 12.92 10.52
C VAL A 61 11.46 12.59 9.99
N VAL A 62 11.18 11.31 9.77
CA VAL A 62 9.83 10.86 9.42
C VAL A 62 8.95 10.95 10.66
N LEU A 63 7.85 11.69 10.54
CA LEU A 63 6.87 11.93 11.60
C LEU A 63 5.65 11.02 11.50
N GLY A 64 5.39 10.43 10.34
CA GLY A 64 4.21 9.61 10.11
C GLY A 64 4.04 9.22 8.64
N TYR A 65 3.06 8.38 8.38
CA TYR A 65 2.74 7.87 7.06
C TYR A 65 1.25 8.01 6.76
N LYS A 66 0.94 8.18 5.47
CA LYS A 66 -0.41 8.21 4.92
C LYS A 66 -0.47 7.27 3.72
N PHE A 67 -1.04 6.10 3.93
CA PHE A 67 -1.30 5.11 2.90
C PHE A 67 -2.70 5.32 2.34
N ASN A 68 -2.80 5.36 1.01
CA ASN A 68 -4.07 5.31 0.29
C ASN A 68 -3.96 4.18 -0.71
N ILE A 69 -4.64 3.07 -0.46
CA ILE A 69 -4.54 1.88 -1.31
C ILE A 69 -5.91 1.64 -1.94
N PHE A 70 -5.92 1.48 -3.26
CA PHE A 70 -7.13 1.43 -4.06
C PHE A 70 -7.47 -0.02 -4.39
N TYR A 71 -8.64 -0.43 -3.90
CA TYR A 71 -9.29 -1.72 -4.10
C TYR A 71 -10.73 -1.55 -4.66
N PRO A 72 -10.92 -0.89 -5.83
CA PRO A 72 -12.26 -0.66 -6.39
C PRO A 72 -13.00 -1.93 -6.81
N ASP A 73 -12.26 -2.98 -7.22
CA ASP A 73 -12.81 -4.18 -7.87
C ASP A 73 -12.74 -5.43 -6.98
N LEU A 74 -12.85 -5.28 -5.66
CA LEU A 74 -12.91 -6.44 -4.75
C LEU A 74 -14.07 -7.37 -5.15
N ILE A 75 -13.75 -8.65 -5.31
CA ILE A 75 -14.73 -9.68 -5.64
C ILE A 75 -15.70 -9.85 -4.46
N ASP A 76 -15.15 -9.99 -3.25
CA ASP A 76 -15.91 -10.02 -2.02
C ASP A 76 -15.82 -8.66 -1.32
N ARG A 77 -16.94 -7.95 -1.28
CA ARG A 77 -17.05 -6.64 -0.60
C ARG A 77 -17.38 -6.76 0.89
N THR A 78 -17.64 -7.97 1.39
CA THR A 78 -17.88 -8.22 2.81
C THR A 78 -16.55 -8.30 3.58
N THR A 79 -15.51 -8.82 2.94
CA THR A 79 -14.16 -8.85 3.48
C THR A 79 -13.48 -7.50 3.31
N THR A 80 -13.11 -6.87 4.42
CA THR A 80 -12.41 -5.58 4.41
C THR A 80 -10.90 -5.81 4.31
N PRO A 81 -10.18 -5.06 3.44
CA PRO A 81 -8.73 -5.09 3.40
C PRO A 81 -8.11 -4.79 4.77
N ASN A 82 -7.09 -5.56 5.14
CA ASN A 82 -6.42 -5.42 6.43
C ASN A 82 -4.91 -5.27 6.25
N TYR A 83 -4.18 -5.12 7.37
CA TYR A 83 -2.73 -5.00 7.33
C TYR A 83 -2.08 -5.71 8.51
N THR A 84 -0.85 -6.18 8.30
CA THR A 84 0.03 -6.73 9.33
C THR A 84 1.35 -5.95 9.37
N ILE A 85 2.08 -6.06 10.48
CA ILE A 85 3.40 -5.48 10.64
C ILE A 85 4.35 -6.60 11.02
N ASP A 86 5.31 -6.88 10.15
CA ASP A 86 6.32 -7.90 10.30
C ASP A 86 7.69 -7.25 10.53
N LYS A 87 8.61 -8.02 11.12
CA LYS A 87 10.01 -7.59 11.24
C LYS A 87 10.68 -7.57 9.87
N ASP A 88 11.62 -6.65 9.68
CA ASP A 88 12.40 -6.55 8.44
C ASP A 88 13.54 -7.57 8.48
N GLU A 89 13.35 -8.74 7.88
CA GLU A 89 14.33 -9.85 7.89
C GLU A 89 15.62 -9.54 7.12
N HIS A 90 15.62 -8.48 6.31
CA HIS A 90 16.77 -8.07 5.48
C HIS A 90 17.69 -7.04 6.16
N VAL A 91 17.35 -6.61 7.38
CA VAL A 91 18.19 -5.73 8.18
C VAL A 91 18.82 -6.57 9.28
N ASP A 92 20.11 -6.38 9.53
CA ASP A 92 20.80 -7.05 10.64
C ASP A 92 19.94 -6.93 11.91
N ASN A 93 19.69 -8.06 12.59
CA ASN A 93 18.79 -8.16 13.76
C ASN A 93 19.10 -7.19 14.91
N THR A 94 20.18 -6.41 14.80
CA THR A 94 20.63 -5.39 15.75
C THR A 94 19.90 -4.06 15.58
N SER A 95 19.55 -3.64 14.35
CA SER A 95 18.91 -2.34 14.08
C SER A 95 17.42 -2.53 13.81
N ASN A 96 16.63 -2.61 14.89
CA ASN A 96 15.16 -2.62 14.85
C ASN A 96 14.57 -1.25 14.44
N GLU A 97 15.20 -0.56 13.47
CA GLU A 97 14.88 0.79 13.03
C GLU A 97 13.73 0.81 12.01
N THR A 98 13.58 -0.26 11.23
CA THR A 98 12.53 -0.41 10.23
C THR A 98 11.72 -1.69 10.42
N CYS A 99 10.49 -1.68 9.93
CA CYS A 99 9.61 -2.84 9.87
C CYS A 99 8.86 -2.85 8.54
N ILE A 100 8.26 -3.99 8.21
CA ILE A 100 7.49 -4.17 6.97
C ILE A 100 6.01 -4.14 7.30
N ILE A 101 5.29 -3.17 6.74
CA ILE A 101 3.83 -3.17 6.76
C ILE A 101 3.31 -3.86 5.51
N ARG A 102 2.51 -4.91 5.67
CA ARG A 102 1.88 -5.67 4.58
C ARG A 102 0.38 -5.40 4.58
N PHE A 103 -0.17 -5.13 3.41
CA PHE A 103 -1.60 -4.89 3.20
C PHE A 103 -2.19 -6.07 2.43
N HIS A 104 -3.27 -6.60 3.00
CA HIS A 104 -4.02 -7.73 2.47
C HIS A 104 -5.32 -7.21 1.86
N GLY A 105 -5.39 -7.21 0.52
CA GLY A 105 -6.56 -6.74 -0.22
C GLY A 105 -7.64 -7.80 -0.35
N GLY A 106 -7.23 -9.06 -0.53
CA GLY A 106 -8.12 -10.14 -0.97
C GLY A 106 -8.32 -10.14 -2.50
N PRO A 107 -8.89 -11.21 -3.07
CA PRO A 107 -9.05 -11.36 -4.52
C PRO A 107 -9.84 -10.19 -5.16
N PRO A 108 -9.40 -9.67 -6.32
CA PRO A 108 -8.32 -10.15 -7.20
C PRO A 108 -6.94 -9.52 -6.89
N TYR A 109 -6.80 -8.82 -5.77
CA TYR A 109 -5.59 -8.07 -5.47
C TYR A 109 -4.53 -8.92 -4.78
N GLU A 110 -3.29 -8.75 -5.23
CA GLU A 110 -2.12 -9.26 -4.53
C GLU A 110 -1.80 -8.40 -3.31
N ASP A 111 -1.22 -9.03 -2.29
CA ASP A 111 -0.71 -8.34 -1.12
C ASP A 111 0.45 -7.43 -1.52
N ILE A 112 0.49 -6.24 -0.90
CA ILE A 112 1.56 -5.28 -1.10
C ILE A 112 2.22 -4.96 0.24
N ALA A 113 3.53 -4.70 0.22
CA ALA A 113 4.26 -4.39 1.43
C ALA A 113 5.17 -3.18 1.26
N PHE A 114 5.36 -2.43 2.35
CA PHE A 114 6.23 -1.26 2.39
C PHE A 114 7.14 -1.32 3.62
N ARG A 115 8.38 -0.87 3.45
CA ARG A 115 9.29 -0.63 4.57
C ARG A 115 8.97 0.71 5.21
N ILE A 116 8.76 0.71 6.53
CA ILE A 116 8.47 1.91 7.32
C ILE A 116 9.38 1.97 8.55
N VAL A 117 9.52 3.16 9.14
CA VAL A 117 10.21 3.32 10.42
C VAL A 117 9.45 2.60 11.53
N ASN A 118 10.17 1.81 12.33
CA ASN A 118 9.62 1.08 13.46
C ASN A 118 9.58 1.95 14.72
N ARG A 119 8.54 2.78 14.83
CA ARG A 119 8.26 3.62 16.01
C ARG A 119 6.80 3.44 16.43
N GLU A 120 6.49 3.71 17.69
CA GLU A 120 5.12 3.59 18.22
C GLU A 120 4.17 4.59 17.54
N TRP A 121 3.00 4.13 17.13
CA TRP A 121 1.99 4.95 16.46
C TRP A 121 1.11 5.68 17.46
N GLU A 122 0.79 6.93 17.15
CA GLU A 122 -0.27 7.69 17.81
C GLU A 122 -1.62 7.22 17.25
N ARG A 123 -2.38 6.48 18.06
CA ARG A 123 -3.69 5.89 17.68
C ARG A 123 -4.87 6.83 17.90
N SER A 124 -4.64 8.04 18.43
CA SER A 124 -5.73 9.01 18.65
C SER A 124 -6.22 9.61 17.33
N HIS A 125 -7.53 9.50 17.06
CA HIS A 125 -8.18 10.18 15.94
C HIS A 125 -7.99 11.70 15.97
N LYS A 126 -7.95 12.32 17.17
CA LYS A 126 -7.67 13.76 17.34
C LYS A 126 -6.26 14.16 16.88
N LYS A 127 -5.35 13.19 16.76
CA LYS A 127 -3.96 13.38 16.32
C LYS A 127 -3.71 12.88 14.91
N GLY A 128 -4.78 12.65 14.14
CA GLY A 128 -4.71 12.32 12.71
C GLY A 128 -4.66 10.83 12.41
N PHE A 129 -4.88 9.95 13.40
CA PHE A 129 -5.05 8.52 13.13
C PHE A 129 -6.34 8.27 12.33
N LYS A 130 -6.22 7.59 11.20
CA LYS A 130 -7.34 7.13 10.36
C LYS A 130 -7.04 5.72 9.89
N CYS A 131 -7.96 4.79 10.12
CA CYS A 131 -7.90 3.43 9.59
C CYS A 131 -9.31 3.06 9.14
N THR A 132 -9.63 3.32 7.88
CA THR A 132 -10.99 3.14 7.33
C THR A 132 -10.92 2.65 5.90
N PHE A 133 -11.85 1.77 5.54
CA PHE A 133 -12.07 1.36 4.16
C PHE A 133 -13.40 1.93 3.67
N GLU A 134 -13.35 2.83 2.69
CA GLU A 134 -14.54 3.48 2.13
C GLU A 134 -14.40 3.63 0.62
N ARG A 135 -15.49 3.37 -0.12
CA ARG A 135 -15.55 3.54 -1.58
C ARG A 135 -14.41 2.86 -2.35
N GLY A 136 -13.99 1.66 -1.90
CA GLY A 136 -12.89 0.93 -2.52
C GLY A 136 -11.51 1.51 -2.21
N ILE A 137 -11.36 2.34 -1.18
CA ILE A 137 -10.08 2.92 -0.79
C ILE A 137 -9.80 2.61 0.68
N LEU A 138 -8.66 1.98 0.93
CA LEU A 138 -8.12 1.81 2.28
C LEU A 138 -7.29 3.03 2.64
N HIS A 139 -7.73 3.75 3.65
CA HIS A 139 -7.01 4.85 4.26
C HIS A 139 -6.36 4.39 5.56
N LEU A 140 -5.03 4.36 5.59
CA LEU A 140 -4.26 4.15 6.81
C LEU A 140 -3.31 5.33 7.04
N TYR A 141 -3.69 6.22 7.95
CA TYR A 141 -2.93 7.39 8.34
C TYR A 141 -2.55 7.28 9.79
N PHE A 142 -1.27 7.50 10.08
CA PHE A 142 -0.78 7.57 11.44
C PHE A 142 0.42 8.50 11.53
N ASN A 143 0.56 9.09 12.71
CA ASN A 143 1.76 9.80 13.11
C ASN A 143 2.47 8.97 14.18
N PHE A 144 3.78 9.15 14.34
CA PHE A 144 4.51 8.58 15.45
C PHE A 144 4.21 9.33 16.74
N LYS A 145 4.19 8.60 17.86
CA LYS A 145 4.09 9.22 19.18
C LYS A 145 5.29 10.13 19.41
N ARG A 146 5.01 11.28 20.02
CA ARG A 146 6.03 12.22 20.49
C ARG A 146 6.11 12.12 22.00
N TYR A 147 7.22 11.59 22.52
CA TYR A 147 7.46 11.60 23.95
C TYR A 147 8.01 12.98 24.33
N ARG A 148 7.27 13.71 25.16
CA ARG A 148 7.81 14.87 25.85
C ARG A 148 8.45 14.39 27.12
N TYR A 149 9.77 14.55 27.22
CA TYR A 149 10.46 14.37 28.49
C TYR A 149 9.87 15.34 29.53
N ARG A 150 9.34 14.82 30.63
CA ARG A 150 8.91 15.59 31.80
C ARG A 150 10.01 15.44 32.86
N ARG A 151 10.50 16.58 33.37
CA ARG A 151 11.44 16.61 34.50
C ARG A 151 10.69 16.36 35.81
#